data_AF-A0AAX4PKD4-F1
#
_entry.id   AF-A0AAX4PKD4-F1
#
_cell.length_a   1.000
_cell.length_b   1.000
_cell.length_c   1.000
_cell.angle_alpha   90.00
_cell.angle_beta   90.00
_cell.angle_gamma   90.00
#
_symmetry.space_group_name_H-M   'P 1'
#
loop_
_entity.id
_entity.type
_entity.pdbx_description
1 polymer ?
#
loop_
_entity_poly.entity_id
_entity_poly.type
_entity_poly.pdbx_seq_one_letter_code
_entity_poly.pdbx_strand_id
1 'polypeptide(L)'
;MALGGAEGDGPAEERAGTFTLLSDDDSASASGNSDPAATSLTRDGYVKTNLTKWDLLRGTTYRKFRYDKFYHKQDAESFVRDFLNSEDVRRELLPEAGSEDVAEVCSFSAKPVKAVTTTMAFFDRLQQAGGVVRPNGQIVKCMDDYFEGFHVQDRLREVLLNEDNEFELDHGEVFTADEKAEFLYKIFRHLAVGGSLCQFEDVLDPYLEVSKLVYKELLTVWRNPRTAKPEVASGVYEIDQVKFRRRDGGGEEEELFPEHSAQNWLYVSTDPFRRTCKAWLHRFKHHW
;
A
#
# COMPACT_ATOMS: atom_id res chain seq x y z
N MET A 1 9.55 -5.23 65.03
CA MET A 1 10.39 -5.67 63.89
C MET A 1 9.59 -5.45 62.63
N ALA A 2 10.20 -4.78 61.66
CA ALA A 2 9.54 -4.18 60.51
C ALA A 2 8.91 -5.20 59.56
N LEU A 3 7.72 -4.86 59.05
CA LEU A 3 7.08 -5.48 57.90
C LEU A 3 7.81 -4.99 56.64
N GLY A 4 8.42 -5.91 55.90
CA GLY A 4 9.04 -5.63 54.60
C GLY A 4 7.95 -5.31 53.58
N GLY A 5 7.95 -4.09 53.07
CA GLY A 5 7.16 -3.70 51.91
C GLY A 5 7.70 -4.43 50.68
N ALA A 6 6.81 -5.16 50.01
CA ALA A 6 7.04 -5.58 48.63
C ALA A 6 6.94 -4.32 47.77
N GLU A 7 8.08 -3.85 47.26
CA GLU A 7 8.09 -2.91 46.14
C GLU A 7 7.43 -3.61 44.94
N GLY A 8 6.33 -3.02 44.48
CA GLY A 8 5.64 -3.46 43.29
C GLY A 8 6.54 -3.24 42.09
N ASP A 9 6.87 -4.33 41.41
CA ASP A 9 7.41 -4.34 40.06
C ASP A 9 6.35 -3.72 39.15
N GLY A 10 6.48 -2.43 38.85
CA GLY A 10 5.68 -1.77 37.84
C GLY A 10 5.92 -2.47 36.49
N PRO A 11 4.96 -2.47 35.55
CA PRO A 11 5.20 -3.06 34.24
C PRO A 11 6.42 -2.36 33.63
N ALA A 12 7.49 -3.12 33.39
CA ALA A 12 8.65 -2.62 32.66
C ALA A 12 8.13 -2.04 31.34
N GLU A 13 8.32 -0.73 31.13
CA GLU A 13 7.99 -0.09 29.86
C GLU A 13 8.70 -0.87 28.76
N GLU A 14 7.93 -1.60 27.98
CA GLU A 14 8.47 -2.41 26.89
C GLU A 14 9.07 -1.43 25.88
N ARG A 15 10.38 -1.51 25.68
CA ARG A 15 11.12 -0.61 24.78
C ARG A 15 10.43 -0.58 23.40
N ALA A 16 10.21 0.63 22.88
CA ALA A 16 9.70 0.84 21.53
C ALA A 16 10.62 0.20 20.48
N GLY A 17 10.04 -0.50 19.51
CA GLY A 17 10.80 -1.06 18.41
C GLY A 17 11.39 0.03 17.50
N THR A 18 12.55 -0.27 16.92
CA THR A 18 13.26 0.63 16.01
C THR A 18 13.20 0.07 14.59
N PHE A 19 13.03 0.96 13.62
CA PHE A 19 13.00 0.64 12.20
C PHE A 19 14.19 1.34 11.52
N THR A 20 15.05 0.56 10.88
CA THR A 20 16.22 1.08 10.18
C THR A 20 16.02 0.97 8.68
N LEU A 21 16.25 2.06 7.95
CA LEU A 21 16.14 2.06 6.49
C LEU A 21 17.10 1.03 5.89
N LEU A 22 16.61 0.22 4.95
CA LEU A 22 17.43 -0.66 4.13
C LEU A 22 17.63 -0.01 2.77
N SER A 23 18.89 0.09 2.33
CA SER A 23 19.20 0.45 0.95
C SER A 23 18.84 -0.70 0.01
N ASP A 24 18.47 -0.38 -1.23
CA ASP A 24 18.14 -1.39 -2.25
C ASP A 24 19.36 -2.25 -2.66
N ASP A 25 20.58 -1.84 -2.29
CA ASP A 25 21.85 -2.50 -2.58
C ASP A 25 22.19 -3.69 -1.65
N ASP A 26 21.42 -3.92 -0.58
CA ASP A 26 21.65 -5.04 0.35
C ASP A 26 21.30 -6.43 -0.23
N SER A 27 21.04 -6.50 -1.54
CA SER A 27 20.86 -7.75 -2.30
C SER A 27 22.00 -7.98 -3.29
N ALA A 28 23.19 -8.27 -2.78
CA ALA A 28 24.37 -8.82 -3.45
C ALA A 28 24.79 -8.19 -4.82
N SER A 29 26.02 -7.66 -4.81
CA SER A 29 26.82 -7.09 -5.92
C SER A 29 26.61 -5.60 -6.19
N ALA A 30 27.52 -4.81 -5.62
CA ALA A 30 27.67 -3.39 -5.86
C ALA A 30 28.39 -3.13 -7.18
N SER A 31 27.70 -2.49 -8.13
CA SER A 31 28.30 -1.55 -9.08
C SER A 31 27.20 -0.81 -9.85
N GLY A 32 27.09 0.50 -9.64
CA GLY A 32 26.29 1.36 -10.51
C GLY A 32 25.67 2.53 -9.78
N ASN A 33 25.97 3.73 -10.28
CA ASN A 33 25.39 5.03 -9.93
C ASN A 33 23.90 4.90 -9.55
N SER A 34 23.57 5.04 -8.26
CA SER A 34 22.21 4.86 -7.77
C SER A 34 21.41 6.16 -7.93
N ASP A 35 20.33 6.08 -8.70
CA ASP A 35 19.28 7.09 -8.72
C ASP A 35 18.58 7.04 -7.35
N PRO A 36 18.56 8.13 -6.55
CA PRO A 36 17.91 8.13 -5.24
C PRO A 36 16.39 7.88 -5.30
N ALA A 37 15.79 7.90 -6.50
CA ALA A 37 14.39 7.52 -6.73
C ALA A 37 14.19 6.03 -7.10
N ALA A 38 15.25 5.28 -7.41
CA ALA A 38 15.15 3.88 -7.85
C ALA A 38 14.97 2.94 -6.65
N THR A 39 13.72 2.80 -6.23
CA THR A 39 13.32 1.81 -5.21
C THR A 39 13.17 0.42 -5.83
N SER A 40 13.26 -0.66 -5.04
CA SER A 40 13.00 -2.02 -5.55
C SER A 40 11.66 -2.16 -6.29
N LEU A 41 10.61 -1.43 -5.86
CA LEU A 41 9.31 -1.34 -6.55
C LEU A 41 9.42 -0.82 -8.00
N THR A 42 10.35 0.10 -8.24
CA THR A 42 10.55 0.78 -9.54
C THR A 42 11.80 0.29 -10.28
N ARG A 43 12.48 -0.73 -9.75
CA ARG A 43 13.65 -1.35 -10.38
C ARG A 43 13.25 -2.11 -11.65
N ASP A 44 12.05 -2.65 -11.69
CA ASP A 44 11.47 -3.21 -12.90
C ASP A 44 11.05 -2.08 -13.86
N GLY A 45 11.69 -2.03 -15.03
CA GLY A 45 11.45 -0.97 -16.02
C GLY A 45 10.02 -0.98 -16.58
N TYR A 46 9.36 -2.13 -16.63
CA TYR A 46 7.97 -2.24 -17.06
C TYR A 46 7.03 -1.65 -16.00
N VAL A 47 7.27 -1.96 -14.71
CA VAL A 47 6.52 -1.34 -13.60
C VAL A 47 6.72 0.16 -13.58
N LYS A 48 7.97 0.64 -13.63
CA LYS A 48 8.29 2.08 -13.62
C LYS A 48 7.62 2.83 -14.77
N THR A 49 7.65 2.26 -15.98
CA THR A 49 7.04 2.86 -17.16
C THR A 49 5.52 3.00 -16.99
N ASN A 50 4.85 1.95 -16.54
CA ASN A 50 3.40 1.98 -16.33
C ASN A 50 2.99 2.88 -15.17
N LEU A 51 3.69 2.88 -14.04
CA LEU A 51 3.42 3.82 -12.94
C LEU A 51 3.62 5.28 -13.36
N THR A 52 4.56 5.55 -14.27
CA THR A 52 4.72 6.89 -14.87
C THR A 52 3.54 7.21 -15.78
N LYS A 53 3.18 6.30 -16.68
CA LYS A 53 2.07 6.43 -17.62
C LYS A 53 0.74 6.67 -16.90
N TRP A 54 0.52 5.99 -15.77
CA TRP A 54 -0.71 6.09 -14.98
C TRP A 54 -0.67 7.22 -13.94
N ASP A 55 0.34 8.10 -13.97
CA ASP A 55 0.51 9.23 -13.04
C ASP A 55 0.53 8.83 -11.56
N LEU A 56 1.09 7.66 -11.25
CA LEU A 56 1.24 7.16 -9.89
C LEU A 56 2.66 7.33 -9.35
N LEU A 57 3.65 7.38 -10.23
CA LEU A 57 5.05 7.43 -9.81
C LEU A 57 5.38 8.74 -9.05
N ARG A 58 4.79 9.87 -9.47
CA ARG A 58 5.02 11.19 -8.86
C ARG A 58 4.55 11.27 -7.40
N GLY A 59 3.45 10.60 -7.08
CA GLY A 59 2.89 10.57 -5.72
C GLY A 59 3.47 9.45 -4.85
N THR A 60 4.22 8.51 -5.43
CA THR A 60 4.70 7.30 -4.75
C THR A 60 5.98 7.53 -3.97
N THR A 61 5.97 7.14 -2.70
CA THR A 61 7.18 6.86 -1.90
C THR A 61 7.16 5.40 -1.50
N TYR A 62 8.24 4.68 -1.81
CA TYR A 62 8.44 3.29 -1.37
C TYR A 62 9.71 3.21 -0.52
N ARG A 63 9.62 2.56 0.64
CA ARG A 63 10.76 2.34 1.55
C ARG A 63 10.70 0.97 2.16
N LYS A 64 11.87 0.39 2.42
CA LYS A 64 12.04 -0.88 3.11
C LYS A 64 12.81 -0.65 4.39
N PHE A 65 12.33 -1.22 5.49
CA PHE A 65 12.96 -1.08 6.79
C PHE A 65 13.23 -2.46 7.40
N ARG A 66 14.25 -2.56 8.24
CA ARG A 66 14.45 -3.68 9.18
C ARG A 66 13.96 -3.26 10.54
N TYR A 67 13.26 -4.15 11.24
CA TYR A 67 12.79 -3.91 12.60
C TYR A 67 13.40 -4.90 13.60
N ASP A 68 13.64 -4.46 14.83
CA ASP A 68 14.32 -5.23 15.87
C ASP A 68 13.35 -6.01 16.79
N LYS A 69 12.19 -5.42 17.07
CA LYS A 69 11.13 -5.99 17.93
C LYS A 69 10.30 -7.04 17.19
N PHE A 70 9.85 -8.05 17.93
CA PHE A 70 8.89 -9.02 17.39
C PHE A 70 7.47 -8.50 17.57
N TYR A 71 6.69 -8.57 16.50
CA TYR A 71 5.30 -8.15 16.49
C TYR A 71 4.40 -9.33 16.16
N HIS A 72 3.32 -9.48 16.92
CA HIS A 72 2.29 -10.45 16.60
C HIS A 72 1.42 -9.90 15.46
N LYS A 73 1.00 -10.76 14.52
CA LYS A 73 0.23 -10.30 13.34
C LYS A 73 -1.06 -9.55 13.70
N GLN A 74 -1.68 -9.93 14.82
CA GLN A 74 -2.93 -9.34 15.30
C GLN A 74 -2.72 -8.01 16.07
N ASP A 75 -1.49 -7.71 16.46
CA ASP A 75 -1.15 -6.48 17.18
C ASP A 75 -0.68 -5.41 16.17
N ALA A 76 -1.60 -5.04 15.29
CA ALA A 76 -1.37 -4.02 14.27
C ALA A 76 -1.03 -2.66 14.89
N GLU A 77 -1.71 -2.32 15.99
CA GLU A 77 -1.59 -1.01 16.62
C GLU A 77 -0.18 -0.79 17.18
N SER A 78 0.38 -1.74 17.92
CA SER A 78 1.73 -1.59 18.48
C SER A 78 2.80 -1.57 17.39
N PHE A 79 2.65 -2.40 16.35
CA PHE A 79 3.57 -2.39 15.20
C PHE A 79 3.56 -1.02 14.49
N VAL A 80 2.37 -0.51 14.15
CA VAL A 80 2.24 0.76 13.42
C VAL A 80 2.68 1.94 14.27
N ARG A 81 2.40 1.93 15.58
CA ARG A 81 2.85 2.95 16.53
C ARG A 81 4.37 3.07 16.54
N ASP A 82 5.08 1.95 16.73
CA ASP A 82 6.54 1.94 16.73
C ASP A 82 7.10 2.31 15.35
N PHE A 83 6.48 1.83 14.27
CA PHE A 83 6.86 2.14 12.90
C PHE A 83 6.82 3.64 12.63
N LEU A 84 5.67 4.29 12.86
CA LEU A 84 5.48 5.71 12.56
C LEU A 84 6.32 6.62 13.46
N ASN A 85 6.67 6.18 14.67
CA ASN A 85 7.51 6.95 15.59
C ASN A 85 9.02 6.72 15.40
N SER A 86 9.42 5.77 14.55
CA SER A 86 10.83 5.53 14.29
C SER A 86 11.46 6.67 13.49
N GLU A 87 12.66 7.10 13.88
CA GLU A 87 13.37 8.23 13.28
C GLU A 87 13.56 8.08 11.77
N ASP A 88 14.03 6.91 11.31
CA ASP A 88 14.22 6.66 9.88
C ASP A 88 12.89 6.69 9.11
N VAL A 89 11.79 6.22 9.71
CA VAL A 89 10.48 6.26 9.05
C VAL A 89 9.99 7.71 8.91
N ARG A 90 10.12 8.51 9.97
CA ARG A 90 9.73 9.93 9.98
C ARG A 90 10.57 10.79 9.05
N ARG A 91 11.80 10.38 8.75
CA ARG A 91 12.71 11.08 7.84
C ARG A 91 12.54 10.63 6.38
N GLU A 92 12.38 9.32 6.15
CA GLU A 92 12.54 8.75 4.81
C GLU A 92 11.21 8.45 4.10
N LEU A 93 10.10 8.35 4.83
CA LEU A 93 8.79 7.98 4.29
C LEU A 93 7.74 9.10 4.41
N LEU A 94 7.63 9.71 5.59
CA LEU A 94 6.55 10.65 5.91
C LEU A 94 6.69 12.07 5.33
N PRO A 95 7.90 12.62 5.09
CA PRO A 95 8.03 13.92 4.45
C PRO A 95 7.68 13.85 2.96
N GLU A 96 7.21 14.96 2.40
CA GLU A 96 7.22 15.14 0.95
C GLU A 96 8.65 15.46 0.47
N ALA A 97 8.95 15.22 -0.80
CA ALA A 97 10.26 15.56 -1.34
C ALA A 97 10.53 17.07 -1.20
N GLY A 98 11.64 17.43 -0.54
CA GLY A 98 11.99 18.83 -0.25
C GLY A 98 11.28 19.43 0.97
N SER A 99 10.52 18.63 1.72
CA SER A 99 9.93 18.99 3.00
C SER A 99 10.91 18.75 4.15
N GLU A 100 10.76 19.53 5.23
CA GLU A 100 11.40 19.27 6.52
C GLU A 100 10.91 17.97 7.17
N ASP A 101 11.73 17.47 8.10
CA ASP A 101 11.50 16.21 8.83
C ASP A 101 10.28 16.27 9.76
N VAL A 102 9.60 15.12 9.86
CA VAL A 102 8.56 14.91 10.86
C VAL A 102 9.18 14.75 12.25
N ALA A 103 8.84 15.62 13.19
CA ALA A 103 9.38 15.62 14.55
C ALA A 103 8.64 14.68 15.49
N GLU A 104 7.34 14.51 15.31
CA GLU A 104 6.47 13.72 16.18
C GLU A 104 5.23 13.26 15.42
N VAL A 105 4.80 12.02 15.63
CA VAL A 105 3.48 11.54 15.18
C VAL A 105 2.52 11.63 16.37
N CYS A 106 1.48 12.46 16.22
CA CYS A 106 0.54 12.79 17.29
C CYS A 106 -0.58 11.76 17.41
N SER A 107 -1.11 11.31 16.28
CA SER A 107 -2.16 10.30 16.22
C SER A 107 -2.13 9.56 14.89
N PHE A 108 -2.68 8.35 14.88
CA PHE A 108 -2.85 7.57 13.67
C PHE A 108 -4.04 6.62 13.79
N SER A 109 -4.51 6.12 12.65
CA SER A 109 -5.44 5.00 12.54
C SER A 109 -4.85 3.96 11.58
N ALA A 110 -5.01 2.69 11.93
CA ALA A 110 -4.52 1.59 11.11
C ALA A 110 -5.43 0.37 11.22
N LYS A 111 -5.58 -0.35 10.10
CA LYS A 111 -6.37 -1.58 10.03
C LYS A 111 -5.63 -2.69 9.29
N PRO A 112 -5.78 -3.96 9.72
CA PRO A 112 -5.24 -5.09 8.98
C PRO A 112 -5.95 -5.21 7.63
N VAL A 113 -5.18 -5.52 6.59
CA VAL A 113 -5.70 -5.80 5.24
C VAL A 113 -5.58 -7.29 4.96
N LYS A 114 -6.66 -7.87 4.43
CA LYS A 114 -6.68 -9.28 4.04
C LYS A 114 -5.70 -9.49 2.88
N ALA A 115 -4.74 -10.39 3.05
CA ALA A 115 -3.76 -10.69 2.02
C ALA A 115 -3.52 -12.20 1.98
N VAL A 116 -4.44 -12.94 1.36
CA VAL A 116 -4.36 -14.41 1.28
C VAL A 116 -4.39 -14.95 -0.14
N THR A 117 -4.81 -14.13 -1.11
CA THR A 117 -4.89 -14.52 -2.53
C THR A 117 -3.51 -14.79 -3.12
N THR A 118 -3.31 -16.00 -3.66
CA THR A 118 -2.02 -16.42 -4.26
C THR A 118 -2.08 -16.64 -5.77
N THR A 119 -3.22 -16.37 -6.40
CA THR A 119 -3.45 -16.61 -7.82
C THR A 119 -4.06 -15.40 -8.51
N MET A 120 -3.66 -15.15 -9.77
CA MET A 120 -4.24 -14.12 -10.62
C MET A 120 -5.62 -14.51 -11.18
N ALA A 121 -6.01 -15.79 -11.06
CA ALA A 121 -7.36 -16.25 -11.40
C ALA A 121 -8.47 -15.51 -10.63
N PHE A 122 -8.10 -14.82 -9.54
CA PHE A 122 -8.95 -13.86 -8.84
C PHE A 122 -9.62 -12.85 -9.80
N PHE A 123 -8.91 -12.41 -10.85
CA PHE A 123 -9.41 -11.42 -11.81
C PHE A 123 -10.14 -12.03 -13.02
N ASP A 124 -10.24 -13.36 -13.13
CA ASP A 124 -11.01 -14.01 -14.21
C ASP A 124 -12.48 -13.57 -14.18
N ARG A 125 -12.96 -13.15 -13.01
CA ARG A 125 -14.28 -12.55 -12.78
C ARG A 125 -14.58 -11.37 -13.71
N LEU A 126 -13.59 -10.55 -14.05
CA LEU A 126 -13.76 -9.40 -14.96
C LEU A 126 -14.18 -9.83 -16.37
N GLN A 127 -13.68 -10.98 -16.83
CA GLN A 127 -14.08 -11.56 -18.11
C GLN A 127 -15.40 -12.34 -17.97
N GLN A 128 -15.57 -13.07 -16.87
CA GLN A 128 -16.76 -13.89 -16.61
C GLN A 128 -18.03 -13.06 -16.40
N ALA A 129 -17.92 -11.87 -15.83
CA ALA A 129 -19.05 -10.96 -15.61
C ALA A 129 -19.76 -10.57 -16.92
N GLY A 130 -19.03 -10.59 -18.05
CA GLY A 130 -19.60 -10.31 -19.36
C GLY A 130 -20.08 -8.86 -19.51
N GLY A 131 -19.22 -7.99 -20.04
CA GLY A 131 -19.57 -6.58 -20.26
C GLY A 131 -18.61 -5.58 -19.61
N VAL A 132 -17.69 -6.05 -18.77
CA VAL A 132 -16.57 -5.26 -18.26
C VAL A 132 -15.35 -5.41 -19.17
N VAL A 133 -14.95 -6.66 -19.44
CA VAL A 133 -13.82 -6.99 -20.31
C VAL A 133 -14.26 -8.03 -21.35
N ARG A 134 -13.88 -7.81 -22.61
CA ARG A 134 -14.18 -8.71 -23.73
C ARG A 134 -13.26 -9.94 -23.69
N PRO A 135 -13.61 -11.06 -24.36
CA PRO A 135 -12.75 -12.25 -24.39
C PRO A 135 -11.34 -12.04 -24.96
N ASN A 136 -11.11 -10.98 -25.73
CA ASN A 136 -9.80 -10.61 -26.26
C ASN A 136 -9.01 -9.67 -25.31
N GLY A 137 -9.48 -9.45 -24.08
CA GLY A 137 -8.86 -8.58 -23.09
C GLY A 137 -9.18 -7.09 -23.22
N GLN A 138 -9.93 -6.67 -24.24
CA GLN A 138 -10.31 -5.27 -24.40
C GLN A 138 -11.33 -4.84 -23.35
N ILE A 139 -11.07 -3.69 -22.72
CA ILE A 139 -11.97 -3.08 -21.75
C ILE A 139 -13.14 -2.45 -22.48
N VAL A 140 -14.35 -2.69 -22.00
CA VAL A 140 -15.58 -2.15 -22.61
C VAL A 140 -15.69 -0.66 -22.28
N LYS A 141 -15.82 0.18 -23.31
CA LYS A 141 -16.08 1.62 -23.16
C LYS A 141 -17.51 1.88 -22.67
N CYS A 142 -17.70 2.95 -21.90
CA CYS A 142 -18.99 3.45 -21.48
C CYS A 142 -19.09 4.96 -21.72
N MET A 143 -20.22 5.58 -21.36
CA MET A 143 -20.36 7.02 -21.45
C MET A 143 -19.45 7.70 -20.44
N ASP A 144 -18.99 8.90 -20.80
CA ASP A 144 -18.15 9.71 -19.93
C ASP A 144 -18.92 10.13 -18.66
N ASP A 145 -18.30 9.92 -17.51
CA ASP A 145 -18.81 10.34 -16.20
C ASP A 145 -17.66 10.69 -15.24
N TYR A 146 -17.99 11.22 -14.06
CA TYR A 146 -17.04 11.58 -13.01
C TYR A 146 -17.41 10.93 -11.69
N PHE A 147 -16.52 10.07 -11.18
CA PHE A 147 -16.67 9.41 -9.88
C PHE A 147 -15.47 9.75 -8.99
N GLU A 148 -15.72 10.19 -7.75
CA GLU A 148 -14.67 10.52 -6.78
C GLU A 148 -13.60 11.51 -7.30
N GLY A 149 -13.96 12.37 -8.26
CA GLY A 149 -13.03 13.31 -8.90
C GLY A 149 -12.24 12.76 -10.10
N PHE A 150 -12.53 11.52 -10.53
CA PHE A 150 -11.88 10.86 -11.67
C PHE A 150 -12.82 10.80 -12.89
N HIS A 151 -12.31 11.20 -14.06
CA HIS A 151 -13.01 11.03 -15.34
C HIS A 151 -12.99 9.56 -15.78
N VAL A 152 -14.16 8.96 -15.92
CA VAL A 152 -14.37 7.56 -16.28
C VAL A 152 -15.05 7.49 -17.64
N GLN A 153 -14.54 6.62 -18.51
CA GLN A 153 -15.05 6.39 -19.88
C GLN A 153 -14.99 4.90 -20.26
N ASP A 154 -14.80 4.03 -19.25
CA ASP A 154 -14.81 2.59 -19.42
C ASP A 154 -15.40 1.88 -18.21
N ARG A 155 -15.94 0.68 -18.48
CA ARG A 155 -16.69 -0.11 -17.51
C ARG A 155 -15.81 -0.64 -16.39
N LEU A 156 -14.52 -0.86 -16.64
CA LEU A 156 -13.61 -1.34 -15.61
C LEU A 156 -13.50 -0.31 -14.48
N ARG A 157 -13.20 0.95 -14.82
CA ARG A 157 -13.06 2.00 -13.81
C ARG A 157 -14.39 2.38 -13.18
N GLU A 158 -15.49 2.31 -13.92
CA GLU A 158 -16.84 2.49 -13.38
C GLU A 158 -17.13 1.48 -12.26
N VAL A 159 -16.91 0.17 -12.49
CA VAL A 159 -17.10 -0.88 -11.48
C VAL A 159 -16.17 -0.74 -10.27
N LEU A 160 -14.98 -0.15 -10.46
CA LEU A 160 -14.00 0.05 -9.39
C LEU A 160 -14.28 1.29 -8.50
N LEU A 161 -14.96 2.30 -9.04
CA LEU A 161 -15.16 3.62 -8.40
C LEU A 161 -16.61 3.87 -7.98
N ASN A 162 -17.59 3.29 -8.68
CA ASN A 162 -19.01 3.52 -8.41
C ASN A 162 -19.63 2.25 -7.80
N GLU A 163 -19.92 2.29 -6.50
CA GLU A 163 -20.57 1.17 -5.80
C GLU A 163 -22.01 0.92 -6.27
N ASP A 164 -22.66 1.93 -6.85
CA ASP A 164 -24.03 1.89 -7.36
C ASP A 164 -24.07 1.86 -8.91
N ASN A 165 -23.05 1.25 -9.55
CA ASN A 165 -23.00 1.20 -11.02
C ASN A 165 -24.14 0.34 -11.58
N GLU A 166 -24.79 0.85 -12.63
CA GLU A 166 -25.93 0.18 -13.29
C GLU A 166 -25.59 -1.25 -13.74
N PHE A 167 -24.33 -1.49 -14.11
CA PHE A 167 -23.89 -2.80 -14.56
C PHE A 167 -24.00 -3.87 -13.45
N GLU A 168 -23.43 -3.62 -12.26
CA GLU A 168 -23.51 -4.54 -11.12
C GLU A 168 -24.95 -4.66 -10.59
N LEU A 169 -25.78 -3.61 -10.71
CA LEU A 169 -27.21 -3.68 -10.37
C LEU A 169 -27.99 -4.65 -11.28
N ASP A 170 -27.70 -4.66 -12.58
CA ASP A 170 -28.38 -5.50 -13.56
C ASP A 170 -27.79 -6.93 -13.67
N HIS A 171 -26.48 -7.08 -13.46
CA HIS A 171 -25.73 -8.32 -13.75
C HIS A 171 -25.18 -9.01 -12.49
N GLY A 172 -25.31 -8.36 -11.33
CA GLY A 172 -24.73 -8.81 -10.07
C GLY A 172 -23.30 -8.30 -9.85
N GLU A 173 -22.85 -8.38 -8.60
CA GLU A 173 -21.51 -7.96 -8.18
C GLU A 173 -20.41 -8.71 -8.96
N VAL A 174 -19.46 -7.97 -9.54
CA VAL A 174 -18.25 -8.54 -10.17
C VAL A 174 -17.30 -9.07 -9.10
N PHE A 175 -17.17 -8.34 -7.99
CA PHE A 175 -16.41 -8.73 -6.81
C PHE A 175 -17.25 -8.53 -5.56
N THR A 176 -17.24 -9.51 -4.67
CA THR A 176 -17.91 -9.40 -3.37
C THR A 176 -17.17 -8.43 -2.44
N ALA A 177 -17.83 -7.93 -1.39
CA ALA A 177 -17.20 -7.05 -0.41
C ALA A 177 -15.93 -7.66 0.26
N ASP A 178 -15.93 -8.98 0.52
CA ASP A 178 -14.77 -9.70 1.07
C ASP A 178 -13.60 -9.77 0.07
N GLU A 179 -13.89 -9.84 -1.23
CA GLU A 179 -12.89 -9.81 -2.29
C GLU A 179 -12.35 -8.39 -2.52
N LYS A 180 -13.21 -7.36 -2.44
CA LYS A 180 -12.80 -5.96 -2.49
C LYS A 180 -11.87 -5.60 -1.30
N ALA A 181 -11.94 -6.34 -0.20
CA ALA A 181 -11.05 -6.19 0.96
C ALA A 181 -9.67 -6.87 0.78
N GLU A 182 -9.46 -7.71 -0.25
CA GLU A 182 -8.15 -8.33 -0.54
C GLU A 182 -7.14 -7.28 -0.98
N PHE A 183 -5.90 -7.43 -0.49
CA PHE A 183 -4.81 -6.54 -0.84
C PHE A 183 -4.49 -6.59 -2.34
N LEU A 184 -4.63 -7.76 -2.98
CA LEU A 184 -4.44 -7.89 -4.42
C LEU A 184 -5.46 -7.03 -5.20
N TYR A 185 -6.72 -7.00 -4.75
CA TYR A 185 -7.75 -6.14 -5.33
C TYR A 185 -7.41 -4.66 -5.11
N LYS A 186 -7.02 -4.26 -3.91
CA LYS A 186 -6.63 -2.87 -3.60
C LYS A 186 -5.51 -2.36 -4.50
N ILE A 187 -4.44 -3.14 -4.68
CA ILE A 187 -3.35 -2.82 -5.60
C ILE A 187 -3.89 -2.63 -7.02
N PHE A 188 -4.65 -3.60 -7.53
CA PHE A 188 -5.23 -3.52 -8.87
C PHE A 188 -6.12 -2.29 -9.05
N ARG A 189 -6.99 -2.00 -8.07
CA ARG A 189 -7.86 -0.81 -8.08
C ARG A 189 -7.02 0.47 -8.20
N HIS A 190 -6.00 0.65 -7.37
CA HIS A 190 -5.15 1.84 -7.42
C HIS A 190 -4.46 2.02 -8.78
N LEU A 191 -3.97 0.91 -9.36
CA LEU A 191 -3.31 0.93 -10.67
C LEU A 191 -4.27 1.24 -11.82
N ALA A 192 -5.47 0.64 -11.81
CA ALA A 192 -6.47 0.85 -12.85
C ALA A 192 -7.13 2.24 -12.80
N VAL A 193 -7.35 2.77 -11.59
CA VAL A 193 -7.89 4.13 -11.39
C VAL A 193 -6.88 5.20 -11.78
N GLY A 194 -5.59 5.01 -11.47
CA GLY A 194 -4.52 5.93 -11.85
C GLY A 194 -4.58 7.31 -11.16
N GLY A 195 -3.65 8.19 -11.54
CA GLY A 195 -3.55 9.58 -11.07
C GLY A 195 -4.35 10.58 -11.90
N SER A 196 -4.17 11.87 -11.63
CA SER A 196 -4.90 12.95 -12.30
C SER A 196 -4.54 13.09 -13.79
N LEU A 197 -3.31 12.71 -14.17
CA LEU A 197 -2.81 12.71 -15.54
C LEU A 197 -2.70 11.30 -16.15
N CYS A 198 -3.50 10.35 -15.66
CA CYS A 198 -3.41 8.96 -16.09
C CYS A 198 -3.68 8.79 -17.59
N GLN A 199 -2.77 8.09 -18.27
CA GLN A 199 -2.99 7.56 -19.61
C GLN A 199 -3.48 6.12 -19.51
N PHE A 200 -4.78 5.92 -19.59
CA PHE A 200 -5.42 4.61 -19.41
C PHE A 200 -5.08 3.60 -20.51
N GLU A 201 -5.26 2.33 -20.20
CA GLU A 201 -5.16 1.23 -21.16
C GLU A 201 -6.52 0.89 -21.76
N ASP A 202 -6.51 0.42 -23.01
CA ASP A 202 -7.70 -0.15 -23.64
C ASP A 202 -7.82 -1.67 -23.41
N VAL A 203 -6.80 -2.29 -22.80
CA VAL A 203 -6.71 -3.72 -22.53
C VAL A 203 -6.37 -3.99 -21.07
N LEU A 204 -6.86 -5.10 -20.53
CA LEU A 204 -6.73 -5.44 -19.11
C LEU A 204 -5.31 -5.87 -18.69
N ASP A 205 -4.59 -6.56 -19.57
CA ASP A 205 -3.34 -7.26 -19.25
C ASP A 205 -2.26 -6.40 -18.58
N PRO A 206 -2.00 -5.13 -18.98
CA PRO A 206 -0.99 -4.31 -18.31
C PRO A 206 -1.29 -4.09 -16.83
N TYR A 207 -2.56 -3.87 -16.47
CA TYR A 207 -2.97 -3.71 -15.08
C TYR A 207 -2.75 -5.00 -14.28
N LEU A 208 -3.06 -6.16 -14.85
CA LEU A 208 -2.86 -7.45 -14.18
C LEU A 208 -1.38 -7.76 -13.96
N GLU A 209 -0.54 -7.54 -14.98
CA GLU A 209 0.89 -7.86 -14.86
C GLU A 209 1.58 -6.92 -13.86
N VAL A 210 1.29 -5.61 -13.90
CA VAL A 210 1.85 -4.68 -12.89
C VAL A 210 1.31 -4.99 -11.50
N SER A 211 0.02 -5.31 -11.33
CA SER A 211 -0.55 -5.71 -10.03
C SER A 211 0.19 -6.91 -9.43
N LYS A 212 0.45 -7.93 -10.26
CA LYS A 212 1.19 -9.13 -9.87
C LYS A 212 2.64 -8.83 -9.47
N LEU A 213 3.33 -7.96 -10.20
CA LEU A 213 4.71 -7.57 -9.90
C LEU A 213 4.76 -6.76 -8.59
N VAL A 214 3.87 -5.79 -8.41
CA VAL A 214 3.75 -4.99 -7.18
C VAL A 214 3.38 -5.88 -5.98
N TYR A 215 2.43 -6.81 -6.14
CA TYR A 215 2.04 -7.75 -5.08
C TYR A 215 3.20 -8.65 -4.65
N LYS A 216 3.97 -9.17 -5.60
CA LYS A 216 5.19 -9.96 -5.33
C LYS A 216 6.30 -9.14 -4.69
N GLU A 217 6.43 -7.88 -5.06
CA GLU A 217 7.40 -6.99 -4.42
C GLU A 217 6.98 -6.71 -2.98
N LEU A 218 5.71 -6.50 -2.69
CA LEU A 218 5.26 -6.13 -1.34
C LEU A 218 5.19 -7.32 -0.38
N LEU A 219 4.90 -8.52 -0.85
CA LEU A 219 4.63 -9.66 0.03
C LEU A 219 5.65 -10.78 -0.07
N THR A 220 5.76 -11.52 1.03
CA THR A 220 6.52 -12.75 1.10
C THR A 220 5.56 -13.94 1.13
N VAL A 221 5.69 -14.83 0.14
CA VAL A 221 4.97 -16.10 0.07
C VAL A 221 5.90 -17.21 0.48
N TRP A 222 5.38 -18.18 1.23
CA TRP A 222 6.12 -19.37 1.63
C TRP A 222 5.29 -20.62 1.34
N ARG A 223 5.96 -21.77 1.26
CA ARG A 223 5.28 -23.05 1.09
C ARG A 223 5.03 -23.65 2.46
N ASN A 224 3.76 -23.80 2.83
CA ASN A 224 3.40 -24.39 4.11
C ASN A 224 3.82 -25.88 4.10
N PRO A 225 4.67 -26.34 5.05
CA PRO A 225 5.20 -27.70 5.06
C PRO A 225 4.13 -28.75 5.38
N ARG A 226 3.01 -28.36 5.99
CA ARG A 226 1.88 -29.26 6.31
C ARG A 226 0.94 -29.43 5.12
N THR A 227 0.61 -28.34 4.43
CA THR A 227 -0.38 -28.37 3.33
C THR A 227 0.25 -28.48 1.95
N ALA A 228 1.56 -28.26 1.85
CA ALA A 228 2.36 -28.16 0.62
C ALA A 228 1.91 -27.05 -0.35
N LYS A 229 1.00 -26.16 0.09
CA LYS A 229 0.44 -25.05 -0.70
C LYS A 229 1.19 -23.74 -0.42
N PRO A 230 1.24 -22.81 -1.39
CA PRO A 230 1.73 -21.46 -1.15
C PRO A 230 0.78 -20.70 -0.23
N GLU A 231 1.34 -20.01 0.76
CA GLU A 231 0.61 -19.16 1.71
C GLU A 231 1.34 -17.82 1.86
N VAL A 232 0.59 -16.75 2.10
CA VAL A 232 1.17 -15.43 2.36
C VAL A 232 1.71 -15.40 3.79
N ALA A 233 3.00 -15.15 3.94
CA ALA A 233 3.64 -15.00 5.24
C ALA A 233 3.44 -13.60 5.82
N SER A 234 3.35 -12.60 4.95
CA SER A 234 3.24 -11.19 5.33
C SER A 234 1.96 -10.86 6.10
N GLY A 235 2.07 -9.95 7.07
CA GLY A 235 0.94 -9.14 7.52
C GLY A 235 0.90 -7.85 6.70
N VAL A 236 -0.29 -7.31 6.42
CA VAL A 236 -0.46 -6.05 5.69
C VAL A 236 -1.35 -5.13 6.51
N TYR A 237 -0.95 -3.87 6.63
CA TYR A 237 -1.67 -2.84 7.37
C TYR A 237 -1.91 -1.64 6.46
N GLU A 238 -3.14 -1.14 6.46
CA GLU A 238 -3.53 0.12 5.82
C GLU A 238 -3.58 1.19 6.91
N ILE A 239 -2.82 2.26 6.71
CA ILE A 239 -2.77 3.41 7.60
C ILE A 239 -3.50 4.54 6.88
N ASP A 240 -4.70 4.88 7.37
CA ASP A 240 -5.62 5.79 6.69
C ASP A 240 -5.55 7.22 7.22
N GLN A 241 -5.15 7.41 8.47
CA GLN A 241 -4.98 8.72 9.08
C GLN A 241 -3.66 8.78 9.84
N VAL A 242 -2.88 9.84 9.62
CA VAL A 242 -1.68 10.15 10.40
C VAL A 242 -1.64 11.66 10.61
N LYS A 243 -1.59 12.09 11.87
CA LYS A 243 -1.34 13.48 12.25
C LYS A 243 0.05 13.59 12.85
N PHE A 244 0.79 14.62 12.46
CA PHE A 244 2.17 14.80 12.89
C PHE A 244 2.51 16.28 13.06
N ARG A 245 3.60 16.57 13.78
CA ARG A 245 4.19 17.91 13.86
C ARG A 245 5.55 17.90 13.20
N ARG A 246 5.85 18.98 12.46
CA ARG A 246 7.19 19.23 11.93
C ARG A 246 8.12 19.79 13.00
N ARG A 247 9.42 19.68 12.78
CA ARG A 247 10.43 20.16 13.73
C ARG A 247 10.44 21.69 13.89
N ASP A 248 10.05 22.41 12.85
CA ASP A 248 10.09 23.87 12.76
C ASP A 248 8.72 24.52 12.50
N GLY A 249 7.67 23.71 12.27
CA GLY A 249 6.32 24.14 11.88
C GLY A 249 5.48 24.81 12.97
N GLY A 250 6.09 25.56 13.88
CA GLY A 250 5.37 26.33 14.92
C GLY A 250 4.59 25.49 15.95
N GLY A 251 4.67 24.15 15.88
CA GLY A 251 3.92 23.23 16.74
C GLY A 251 2.53 22.85 16.22
N GLU A 252 2.15 23.26 15.01
CA GLU A 252 0.87 22.90 14.41
C GLU A 252 0.83 21.44 13.95
N GLU A 253 -0.33 20.80 14.10
CA GLU A 253 -0.56 19.44 13.62
C GLU A 253 -0.93 19.45 12.13
N GLU A 254 -0.20 18.66 11.35
CA GLU A 254 -0.43 18.43 9.93
C GLU A 254 -0.94 17.01 9.70
N GLU A 255 -1.73 16.82 8.63
CA GLU A 255 -2.21 15.50 8.21
C GLU A 255 -1.36 14.97 7.06
N LEU A 256 -1.06 13.66 7.06
CA LEU A 256 -0.31 13.00 5.98
C LEU A 256 -1.03 13.10 4.62
N PHE A 257 -2.36 13.14 4.66
CA PHE A 257 -3.25 13.31 3.52
C PHE A 257 -4.13 14.55 3.75
N PRO A 258 -3.67 15.76 3.39
CA PRO A 258 -4.44 17.00 3.64
C PRO A 258 -5.78 17.06 2.92
N GLU A 259 -5.85 16.43 1.75
CA GLU A 259 -7.06 16.35 0.93
C GLU A 259 -7.53 14.90 0.84
N HIS A 260 -8.83 14.69 0.90
CA HIS A 260 -9.40 13.35 0.75
C HIS A 260 -9.35 12.91 -0.71
N SER A 261 -8.75 11.76 -0.99
CA SER A 261 -8.75 11.14 -2.31
C SER A 261 -8.71 9.62 -2.18
N ALA A 262 -9.43 8.92 -3.06
CA ALA A 262 -9.37 7.46 -3.16
C ALA A 262 -7.99 6.94 -3.62
N GLN A 263 -7.11 7.84 -4.06
CA GLN A 263 -5.73 7.58 -4.40
C GLN A 263 -4.75 8.09 -3.33
N ASN A 264 -5.19 8.29 -2.09
CA ASN A 264 -4.28 8.40 -0.95
C ASN A 264 -4.21 7.05 -0.23
N TRP A 265 -3.01 6.53 -0.03
CA TRP A 265 -2.83 5.30 0.75
C TRP A 265 -1.45 5.21 1.38
N LEU A 266 -1.38 4.53 2.52
CA LEU A 266 -0.15 4.03 3.12
C LEU A 266 -0.34 2.57 3.50
N TYR A 267 0.31 1.68 2.76
CA TYR A 267 0.36 0.26 3.07
C TYR A 267 1.71 -0.11 3.67
N VAL A 268 1.70 -0.86 4.76
CA VAL A 268 2.91 -1.45 5.35
C VAL A 268 2.76 -2.96 5.39
N SER A 269 3.61 -3.66 4.65
CA SER A 269 3.66 -5.12 4.65
C SER A 269 4.88 -5.62 5.42
N THR A 270 4.69 -6.62 6.29
CA THR A 270 5.76 -7.24 7.07
C THR A 270 6.30 -8.48 6.38
N ASP A 271 7.58 -8.76 6.55
CA ASP A 271 8.23 -10.03 6.27
C ASP A 271 8.73 -10.59 7.60
N PRO A 272 7.99 -11.52 8.22
CA PRO A 272 8.35 -12.05 9.53
C PRO A 272 9.62 -12.90 9.51
N PHE A 273 10.01 -13.46 8.35
CA PHE A 273 11.21 -14.29 8.26
C PHE A 273 12.48 -13.44 8.22
N ARG A 274 12.42 -12.27 7.59
CA ARG A 274 13.56 -11.36 7.44
C ARG A 274 13.57 -10.24 8.49
N ARG A 275 12.49 -10.11 9.27
CA ARG A 275 12.21 -8.97 10.16
C ARG A 275 12.35 -7.64 9.43
N THR A 276 11.75 -7.58 8.25
CA THR A 276 11.71 -6.36 7.44
C THR A 276 10.29 -5.98 7.14
N CYS A 277 10.00 -4.70 6.96
CA CYS A 277 8.74 -4.25 6.39
C CYS A 277 8.98 -3.42 5.13
N LYS A 278 7.97 -3.35 4.28
CA LYS A 278 7.93 -2.55 3.06
C LYS A 278 6.75 -1.62 3.16
N ALA A 279 7.01 -0.32 3.02
CA ALA A 279 6.01 0.72 3.08
C ALA A 279 5.80 1.29 1.68
N TRP A 280 4.56 1.30 1.22
CA TRP A 280 4.15 1.92 -0.03
C TRP A 280 3.14 3.02 0.28
N LEU A 281 3.62 4.25 0.12
CA LEU A 281 2.86 5.47 0.31
C LEU A 281 2.56 6.08 -1.05
N HIS A 282 1.33 6.53 -1.25
CA HIS A 282 0.99 7.40 -2.36
C HIS A 282 0.18 8.59 -1.88
N ARG A 283 0.59 9.79 -2.30
CA ARG A 283 -0.16 11.03 -2.13
C ARG A 283 -0.67 11.48 -3.48
N PHE A 284 -1.99 11.58 -3.59
CA PHE A 284 -2.65 12.09 -4.78
C PHE A 284 -2.20 13.52 -5.07
N LYS A 285 -1.89 13.80 -6.34
CA LYS A 285 -1.48 15.14 -6.79
C LYS A 285 -2.49 15.62 -7.83
N HIS A 286 -3.23 16.67 -7.48
CA HIS A 286 -4.13 17.37 -8.41
C HIS A 286 -3.31 18.05 -9.52
N HIS A 287 -3.92 18.20 -10.70
CA HIS A 287 -3.29 18.89 -11.83
C HIS A 287 -3.78 20.34 -12.02
N TRP A 288 -4.82 20.75 -11.28
CA TRP A 288 -5.41 22.08 -11.34
C TRP A 288 -5.21 22.85 -10.04
#